data_AF-A0A844H1T7-F1
#
_entry.id   AF-A0A844H1T7-F1
#
_cell.length_a   1.000
_cell.length_b   1.000
_cell.length_c   1.000
_cell.angle_alpha   90.00
_cell.angle_beta   90.00
_cell.angle_gamma   90.00
#
_symmetry.space_group_name_H-M   'P 1'
#
loop_
_entity.id
_entity.type
_entity.pdbx_description
1 polymer ?
#
loop_
_entity_poly.entity_id
_entity_poly.type
_entity_poly.pdbx_seq_one_letter_code
_entity_poly.pdbx_strand_id
1 'polypeptide(L)'
;MIICHCTQISDHDIRAAVDWMRASDPETIITPGKIYHALGKRADCGGCMPLFLDTMRECDSLAVPPVLRGLRAKRIGASHEGRRQSHRVSQRGAAV
;
A
#
# COMPACT_ATOMS: atom_id res chain seq x y z
N MET A 1 18.25 2.65 5.56
CA MET A 1 18.03 1.18 5.71
C MET A 1 17.27 0.65 4.51
N ILE A 2 17.65 -0.52 3.97
CA ILE A 2 16.86 -1.20 2.92
C ILE A 2 15.61 -1.84 3.55
N ILE A 3 14.44 -1.51 3.00
CA ILE A 3 13.14 -2.02 3.44
C ILE A 3 12.67 -3.16 2.54
N CYS A 4 12.76 -2.99 1.22
CA CYS A 4 12.44 -4.04 0.26
C CYS A 4 13.70 -4.50 -0.48
N HIS A 5 14.13 -5.74 -0.23
CA HIS A 5 15.28 -6.33 -0.92
C HIS A 5 15.03 -6.55 -2.42
N CYS A 6 13.87 -7.12 -2.81
CA CYS A 6 13.57 -7.46 -4.21
C CYS A 6 13.65 -6.27 -5.17
N THR A 7 13.24 -5.09 -4.69
CA THR A 7 13.13 -3.88 -5.52
C THR A 7 14.08 -2.77 -5.05
N GLN A 8 14.98 -3.08 -4.12
CA GLN A 8 15.95 -2.16 -3.51
C GLN A 8 15.32 -0.82 -3.07
N ILE A 9 14.21 -0.89 -2.33
CA ILE A 9 13.56 0.30 -1.75
C ILE A 9 14.12 0.52 -0.35
N SER A 10 14.62 1.72 -0.10
CA SER A 10 15.08 2.17 1.21
C SER A 10 13.99 2.90 2.00
N ASP A 11 14.26 3.12 3.28
CA ASP A 11 13.44 3.97 4.14
C ASP A 11 13.38 5.42 3.63
N HIS A 12 14.49 5.93 3.09
CA HIS A 12 14.54 7.25 2.48
C HIS A 12 13.60 7.35 1.27
N ASP A 13 13.58 6.34 0.40
CA ASP A 13 12.68 6.30 -0.76
C ASP A 13 11.21 6.34 -0.34
N ILE A 14 10.86 5.61 0.73
CA ILE A 14 9.49 5.60 1.27
C ILE A 14 9.13 7.00 1.80
N ARG A 15 9.97 7.61 2.64
CA ARG A 15 9.71 8.94 3.22
C ARG A 15 9.58 10.00 2.13
N ALA A 16 10.52 10.04 1.19
CA ALA A 16 10.49 10.97 0.06
C ALA A 16 9.24 10.80 -0.81
N ALA A 17 8.81 9.56 -1.07
CA ALA A 17 7.59 9.29 -1.83
C ALA A 17 6.33 9.74 -1.08
N VAL A 18 6.25 9.53 0.24
CA VAL A 18 5.12 9.98 1.07
C VAL A 18 5.04 11.50 1.05
N ASP A 19 6.15 12.20 1.26
CA ASP A 19 6.20 13.66 1.31
C ASP A 19 5.83 14.27 -0.06
N TRP A 20 6.36 13.71 -1.15
CA TRP A 20 6.01 14.14 -2.50
C TRP A 20 4.52 13.92 -2.80
N MET A 21 3.96 12.76 -2.43
CA MET A 21 2.52 12.50 -2.63
C MET A 21 1.66 13.49 -1.84
N ARG A 22 2.03 13.78 -0.60
CA ARG A 22 1.27 14.70 0.24
C ARG A 22 1.36 16.14 -0.27
N ALA A 23 2.53 16.57 -0.74
CA ALA A 23 2.71 17.88 -1.35
C ALA A 23 1.93 18.02 -2.67
N SER A 24 1.82 16.94 -3.44
CA SER A 24 1.13 16.93 -4.73
C SER A 24 -0.39 16.83 -4.59
N ASP A 25 -0.88 16.07 -3.61
CA ASP A 25 -2.30 15.87 -3.33
C ASP A 25 -2.53 15.69 -1.82
N PRO A 26 -2.93 16.76 -1.11
CA PRO A 26 -3.17 16.73 0.34
C PRO A 26 -4.26 15.75 0.76
N GLU A 27 -5.22 15.41 -0.13
CA GLU A 27 -6.35 14.54 0.17
C GLU A 27 -6.11 13.08 -0.22
N THR A 28 -4.94 12.76 -0.77
CA THR A 28 -4.65 11.40 -1.22
C THR A 28 -4.51 10.42 -0.04
N ILE A 29 -5.13 9.24 -0.18
CA ILE A 29 -4.79 8.08 0.65
C ILE A 29 -3.49 7.51 0.13
N ILE A 30 -2.45 7.53 0.95
CA ILE A 30 -1.15 6.94 0.63
C ILE A 30 -1.15 5.47 1.08
N THR A 31 -0.84 4.57 0.15
CA THR A 31 -0.78 3.11 0.39
C THR A 31 0.55 2.57 -0.12
N PRO A 32 1.03 1.41 0.37
CA PRO A 32 2.25 0.79 -0.16
C PRO A 32 2.21 0.62 -1.68
N GLY A 33 1.05 0.22 -2.24
CA GLY A 33 0.86 0.10 -3.68
C GLY A 33 1.06 1.40 -4.45
N LYS A 34 0.59 2.54 -3.92
CA LYS A 34 0.87 3.85 -4.51
C LYS A 34 2.35 4.21 -4.43
N ILE A 35 3.03 3.88 -3.33
CA ILE A 35 4.48 4.12 -3.18
C ILE A 35 5.27 3.31 -4.20
N TYR A 36 4.97 2.03 -4.36
CA TYR A 36 5.54 1.21 -5.43
C TYR A 36 5.35 1.86 -6.80
N HIS A 37 4.12 2.26 -7.12
CA HIS A 37 3.80 2.90 -8.40
C HIS A 37 4.56 4.22 -8.61
N ALA A 38 4.63 5.09 -7.60
CA ALA A 38 5.34 6.36 -7.69
C ALA A 38 6.86 6.19 -7.86
N LEU A 39 7.42 5.12 -7.29
CA LEU A 39 8.82 4.74 -7.48
C LEU A 39 9.06 3.97 -8.79
N GLY A 40 8.05 3.77 -9.64
CA GLY A 40 8.16 3.00 -10.88
C GLY A 40 8.45 1.51 -10.67
N LYS A 41 8.10 0.97 -9.49
CA LYS A 41 8.41 -0.41 -9.08
C LYS A 41 7.13 -1.22 -8.90
N ARG A 42 7.24 -2.54 -9.00
CA ARG A 42 6.17 -3.49 -8.69
C ARG A 42 6.60 -4.40 -7.55
N ALA A 43 5.71 -4.66 -6.60
CA ALA A 43 5.96 -5.62 -5.54
C ALA A 43 6.16 -7.03 -6.13
N ASP A 44 7.20 -7.72 -5.68
CA ASP A 44 7.57 -9.06 -6.13
C ASP A 44 7.10 -10.15 -5.13
N CYS A 45 7.62 -10.15 -3.90
CA CYS A 45 7.30 -11.17 -2.89
C CYS A 45 6.40 -10.68 -1.74
N GLY A 46 6.34 -9.37 -1.49
CA GLY A 46 5.57 -8.78 -0.38
C GLY A 46 6.14 -9.02 1.04
N GLY A 47 7.26 -9.73 1.19
CA GLY A 47 7.83 -10.06 2.51
C GLY A 47 8.23 -8.85 3.37
N CYS A 48 8.48 -7.70 2.74
CA CYS A 48 8.82 -6.45 3.43
C CYS A 48 7.62 -5.71 4.02
N MET A 49 6.37 -6.14 3.76
CA MET A 49 5.17 -5.34 4.10
C MET A 49 5.06 -4.91 5.57
N PRO A 50 5.38 -5.73 6.58
CA PRO A 50 5.35 -5.27 7.97
C PRO A 50 6.29 -4.08 8.19
N LEU A 51 7.56 -4.23 7.82
CA LEU A 51 8.58 -3.18 7.96
C LEU A 51 8.27 -1.95 7.09
N PHE A 52 7.70 -2.16 5.91
CA PHE A 52 7.28 -1.10 5.00
C PHE A 52 6.17 -0.25 5.63
N LEU A 53 5.16 -0.90 6.20
CA LEU A 53 4.06 -0.21 6.89
C LEU A 53 4.53 0.50 8.16
N ASP A 54 5.46 -0.09 8.91
CA ASP A 54 6.03 0.56 10.09
C ASP A 54 6.84 1.81 9.70
N THR A 55 7.68 1.71 8.65
CA THR A 55 8.40 2.88 8.11
C THR A 55 7.44 3.98 7.63
N MET A 56 6.33 3.60 7.00
CA MET A 56 5.29 4.56 6.63
C MET A 56 4.68 5.24 7.87
N ARG A 57 4.35 4.48 8.93
CA ARG A 57 3.72 5.01 10.16
C ARG A 57 4.61 5.99 10.90
N GLU A 58 5.93 5.88 10.76
CA GLU A 58 6.90 6.85 11.28
C GLU A 58 6.90 8.18 10.53
N CYS A 59 6.23 8.28 9.37
CA CYS A 59 6.14 9.53 8.61
C CYS A 59 4.99 10.41 9.17
N ASP A 60 5.32 11.58 9.70
CA ASP A 60 4.33 12.55 10.20
C ASP A 60 3.31 12.98 9.13
N SER A 61 3.72 12.98 7.86
CA SER A 61 2.91 13.34 6.69
C SER A 61 1.91 12.26 6.24
N LEU A 62 1.92 11.06 6.86
CA LEU A 62 1.03 9.95 6.49
C LEU A 62 -0.42 10.13 6.97
N ALA A 63 -0.73 11.15 7.77
CA ALA A 63 -2.06 11.31 8.38
C ALA A 63 -3.20 11.14 7.36
N VAL A 64 -4.20 10.31 7.71
CA VAL A 64 -5.38 10.12 6.84
C VAL A 64 -6.20 11.42 6.86
N PRO A 65 -6.56 12.00 5.70
CA PRO A 65 -7.38 13.21 5.64
C PRO A 65 -8.71 13.05 6.39
N PRO A 66 -9.20 14.08 7.12
CA PRO A 66 -10.43 13.98 7.92
C PRO A 66 -11.64 13.48 7.14
N VAL A 67 -11.80 13.92 5.88
CA VAL A 67 -12.91 13.53 4.99
C VAL A 67 -12.93 12.02 4.68
N LEU A 68 -11.79 11.34 4.81
CA LEU A 68 -11.65 9.91 4.52
C LEU A 68 -11.67 9.03 5.77
N ARG A 69 -11.75 9.62 6.96
CA ARG A 69 -11.87 8.87 8.22
C ARG A 69 -13.31 8.40 8.41
N GLY A 70 -13.50 7.22 9.01
CA GLY A 70 -14.84 6.76 9.39
C GLY A 70 -15.76 6.33 8.22
N LEU A 71 -15.24 6.19 6.99
CA LEU A 71 -15.99 5.70 5.82
C LEU A 71 -16.67 4.33 6.03
N ARG A 72 -16.31 3.59 7.08
CA ARG A 72 -16.92 2.31 7.48
C ARG A 72 -18.22 2.47 8.29
N ALA A 73 -18.64 3.69 8.63
CA ALA A 73 -19.91 3.92 9.31
C ALA A 73 -21.09 3.57 8.38
N LYS A 74 -21.67 2.38 8.63
CA LYS A 74 -22.91 1.79 8.06
C LYS A 74 -22.75 0.81 6.88
N ARG A 75 -22.33 -0.42 7.21
CA ARG A 75 -23.02 -1.64 6.71
C ARG A 75 -23.66 -2.35 7.91
N ILE A 76 -24.87 -1.91 8.30
CA ILE A 76 -25.75 -2.75 9.11
C ILE A 76 -26.41 -3.70 8.10
N GLY A 77 -25.99 -4.97 8.11
CA GLY A 77 -26.56 -6.03 7.28
C GLY A 77 -25.87 -6.22 5.93
N ALA A 78 -24.87 -7.10 5.90
CA ALA A 78 -24.57 -7.90 4.72
C ALA A 78 -24.01 -9.22 5.23
N SER A 79 -24.87 -10.23 5.31
CA SER A 79 -24.48 -11.60 5.57
C SER A 79 -23.31 -11.97 4.67
N HIS A 80 -22.28 -12.58 5.24
CA HIS A 80 -21.16 -13.14 4.49
C HIS A 80 -21.67 -14.35 3.69
N GLU A 81 -22.38 -14.13 2.59
CA GLU A 81 -22.63 -15.19 1.61
C GLU A 81 -21.28 -15.57 1.00
N GLY A 82 -20.95 -16.86 1.17
CA GLY A 82 -19.59 -17.36 1.19
C GLY A 82 -18.71 -16.98 -0.01
N ARG A 83 -17.40 -16.91 0.25
CA ARG A 83 -16.39 -16.85 -0.80
C ARG A 83 -16.54 -18.11 -1.66
N ARG A 84 -16.94 -17.97 -2.93
CA ARG A 84 -16.86 -19.07 -3.89
C ARG A 84 -15.40 -19.57 -3.88
N GLN A 85 -15.20 -20.84 -3.53
CA GLN A 85 -13.90 -21.48 -3.65
C GLN A 85 -13.56 -21.54 -5.14
N SER A 86 -12.81 -20.56 -5.63
CA SER A 86 -12.32 -20.59 -6.99
C SER A 86 -11.10 -21.51 -7.01
N HIS A 87 -11.19 -22.61 -7.76
CA HIS A 87 -10.05 -23.45 -8.12
C HIS A 87 -9.24 -22.79 -9.25
N ARG A 88 -9.10 -21.46 -9.24
CA ARG A 88 -8.28 -20.77 -10.22
C ARG A 88 -6.84 -20.85 -9.74
N VAL A 89 -6.10 -21.82 -10.26
CA VAL A 89 -4.64 -21.87 -10.13
C VAL A 89 -4.10 -20.54 -10.65
N SER A 90 -3.39 -19.82 -9.79
CA SER A 90 -2.69 -18.59 -10.16
C SER A 90 -1.57 -18.94 -11.13
N GLN A 91 -1.86 -18.95 -12.44
CA GLN A 91 -0.80 -19.00 -13.43
C GLN A 91 -0.10 -17.64 -13.39
N ARG A 92 1.11 -17.64 -12.82
CA ARG A 92 2.07 -16.56 -13.02
C ARG A 92 2.30 -16.47 -14.53
N GLY A 93 1.83 -15.38 -15.15
CA GLY A 93 2.19 -15.08 -16.53
C GLY A 93 3.71 -15.02 -16.60
N ALA A 94 4.31 -15.84 -17.47
CA ALA A 94 5.75 -15.79 -17.74
C ALA A 94 6.08 -14.36 -18.20
N ALA A 95 7.12 -13.78 -17.61
CA ALA A 95 7.71 -12.55 -18.10
C ALA A 95 8.23 -12.79 -19.53
N VAL A 96 7.79 -11.94 -20.46
CA VAL A 96 8.51 -11.65 -21.72
C VAL A 96 9.39 -10.45 -21.48
#